data_AF-A0A377J2G0-F1
#
_entry.id   AF-A0A377J2G0-F1
#
_cell.length_a   1.000
_cell.length_b   1.000
_cell.length_c   1.000
_cell.angle_alpha   90.00
_cell.angle_beta   90.00
_cell.angle_gamma   90.00
#
_symmetry.space_group_name_H-M   'P 1'
#
loop_
_entity.id
_entity.type
_entity.pdbx_description
1 polymer ?
#
loop_
_entity_poly.entity_id
_entity_poly.type
_entity_poly.pdbx_seq_one_letter_code
_entity_poly.pdbx_strand_id
1 'polypeptide(L)' 'MGFELFGMRVFDLSAPFGYFEAFSTIAVVSAGAFVIFLLLQKLGKS' A
#
# COMPACT_ATOMS: atom_id res chain seq x y z
N MET A 1 13.43 2.84 12.89
CA MET A 1 12.85 3.98 12.15
C MET A 1 11.46 3.53 11.73
N GLY A 2 10.38 4.05 12.29
CA GLY A 2 9.03 3.54 12.06
C GLY A 2 8.03 4.68 11.98
N PHE A 3 6.92 4.48 11.28
CA PHE A 3 5.88 5.50 11.10
C PHE A 3 4.86 5.39 12.24
N GLU A 4 4.70 6.47 13.02
CA GLU A 4 3.75 6.56 14.13
C GLU A 4 2.54 7.40 13.71
N LEU A 5 1.34 6.86 13.89
CA LEU A 5 0.07 7.52 13.61
C LEU A 5 -0.77 7.49 14.90
N PHE A 6 -1.07 8.66 15.46
CA PHE A 6 -1.88 8.81 16.69
C PHE A 6 -1.39 7.97 17.89
N GLY A 7 -0.07 7.87 18.09
CA GLY A 7 0.50 7.16 19.24
C GLY A 7 0.44 5.63 19.14
N MET A 8 -0.10 5.08 18.05
CA MET A 8 0.03 3.67 17.70
C MET A 8 1.16 3.50 16.68
N ARG A 9 2.08 2.56 16.94
CA ARG A 9 3.08 2.13 15.96
C ARG A 9 2.38 1.36 14.85
N VAL A 10 2.20 2.01 13.70
CA VAL A 10 1.52 1.39 12.54
C VAL A 10 2.52 0.64 11.67
N PHE A 11 3.76 1.14 11.57
CA PHE A 11 4.82 0.46 10.83
C PHE A 11 6.09 0.41 11.68
N ASP A 12 6.34 -0.75 12.29
CA ASP A 12 7.59 -1.03 12.98
C ASP A 12 8.57 -1.77 12.05
N LEU A 13 9.47 -1.02 11.40
CA LEU A 13 10.50 -1.59 10.51
C LEU A 13 11.60 -2.35 11.30
N SER A 14 11.55 -2.41 12.63
CA SER A 14 12.51 -3.16 13.46
C SER A 14 12.06 -4.59 13.79
N ALA A 15 10.79 -4.91 13.59
CA ALA A 15 10.22 -6.23 13.79
C ALA A 15 9.97 -6.92 12.43
N PRO A 16 10.13 -8.25 12.32
CA PRO A 16 9.72 -8.97 11.13
C PRO A 16 8.21 -8.80 10.92
N PHE A 17 7.83 -8.23 9.79
CA PHE A 17 6.43 -8.07 9.40
C PHE A 17 5.72 -9.42 9.40
N GLY A 18 4.51 -9.46 9.96
CA GLY A 18 3.64 -10.61 9.81
C GLY A 18 3.33 -10.85 8.33
N TYR A 19 3.19 -12.11 7.90
CA TYR A 19 2.79 -12.43 6.53
C TYR A 19 1.53 -11.65 6.10
N PHE A 20 0.57 -11.52 7.01
CA PHE A 20 -0.66 -10.78 6.77
C PHE A 20 -0.42 -9.30 6.45
N GLU A 21 0.42 -8.61 7.23
CA GLU A 21 0.74 -7.19 7.02
C GLU A 21 1.49 -6.97 5.71
N ALA A 22 2.45 -7.85 5.39
CA ALA A 22 3.19 -7.78 4.15
C ALA A 22 2.27 -7.99 2.92
N PHE A 23 1.50 -9.07 2.90
CA PHE A 23 0.65 -9.39 1.76
C PHE A 23 -0.53 -8.41 1.60
N SER A 24 -1.13 -7.93 2.70
CA SER A 24 -2.20 -6.92 2.63
C SER A 24 -1.69 -5.59 2.10
N THR A 25 -0.50 -5.15 2.53
CA THR A 25 0.12 -3.93 2.01
C THR A 25 0.44 -4.06 0.52
N ILE A 26 1.02 -5.19 0.10
CA ILE A 26 1.31 -5.47 -1.31
C ILE A 26 0.02 -5.46 -2.14
N ALA A 27 -1.05 -6.11 -1.66
CA ALA A 27 -2.32 -6.17 -2.36
C ALA A 27 -2.94 -4.78 -2.54
N VAL A 28 -2.94 -3.94 -1.51
CA VAL A 28 -3.48 -2.57 -1.56
C VAL A 28 -2.71 -1.70 -2.55
N VAL A 29 -1.37 -1.72 -2.49
CA VAL A 29 -0.53 -0.94 -3.42
C VAL A 29 -0.72 -1.40 -4.86
N SER A 30 -0.75 -2.72 -5.09
CA SER A 30 -0.92 -3.29 -6.42
C SER A 30 -2.30 -2.97 -7.01
N ALA A 31 -3.36 -3.11 -6.21
CA ALA A 31 -4.72 -2.76 -6.62
C ALA A 31 -4.86 -1.26 -6.91
N GLY A 32 -4.28 -0.40 -6.08
CA GLY A 32 -4.27 1.05 -6.30
C GLY A 32 -3.57 1.44 -7.61
N ALA A 33 -2.38 0.89 -7.86
CA ALA A 33 -1.65 1.11 -9.10
C ALA A 33 -2.44 0.63 -10.33
N PHE A 34 -3.09 -0.53 -10.23
CA PHE A 34 -3.92 -1.08 -11.31
C PHE A 34 -5.12 -0.17 -11.63
N VAL A 35 -5.81 0.35 -10.61
CA VAL A 35 -6.93 1.29 -10.81
C VAL A 35 -6.47 2.58 -11.47
N ILE A 36 -5.34 3.15 -11.03
CA ILE A 36 -4.75 4.36 -11.63
C ILE A 36 -4.40 4.11 -13.11
N PHE A 37 -3.79 2.96 -13.41
CA PHE A 37 -3.48 2.59 -14.79
C PHE A 37 -4.73 2.53 -15.68
N LEU A 38 -5.82 1.92 -15.19
CA LEU A 38 -7.09 1.86 -15.94
C LEU A 38 -7.70 3.25 -16.15
N LEU A 39 -7.64 4.13 -15.14
CA LEU A 39 -8.12 5.50 -15.26
C LEU A 39 -7.34 6.28 -16.33
N LEU A 40 -6.00 6.19 -16.30
CA LEU A 40 -5.14 6.83 -17.29
C LEU A 40 -5.39 6.26 -18.69
N GLN A 41 -5.56 4.94 -18.81
CA GLN A 41 -5.90 4.31 -20.09
C GLN A 41 -7.21 4.83 -20.67
N LYS A 42 -8.24 5.01 -19.83
CA LYS A 42 -9.53 5.55 -20.24
C LYS A 42 -9.43 7.00 -20.68
N LEU A 43 -8.67 7.82 -19.95
CA LEU A 43 -8.46 9.23 -20.29
C LEU A 43 -7.64 9.41 -21.56
N GLY A 44 -6.59 8.62 -21.77
CA GLY A 44 -5.76 8.70 -22.98
C GLY A 44 -6.43 8.20 -24.26
N LYS A 45 -7.60 7.55 -24.15
CA LYS A 45 -8.43 7.13 -25.28
C LYS A 45 -9.61 8.07 -25.56
N SER A 46 -9.79 9.13 -24.76
CA SER A 46 -10.83 10.15 -24.94
C SER A 46 -10.26 11.40 -25.62
#